data_AF-A0A970D2I6-F1
#
_entry.id   AF-A0A970D2I6-F1
#
_cell.length_a   1.000
_cell.length_b   1.000
_cell.length_c   1.000
_cell.angle_alpha   90.00
_cell.angle_beta   90.00
_cell.angle_gamma   90.00
#
_symmetry.space_group_name_H-M   'P 1'
#
loop_
_entity.id
_entity.type
_entity.pdbx_description
1 polymer ?
#
loop_
_entity_poly.entity_id
_entity_poly.type
_entity_poly.pdbx_seq_one_letter_code
_entity_poly.pdbx_strand_id
1 'polypeptide(L)'
;MVENSIYHGIKPKQGHSFIRIKIKLTGEMLKITVTDTGIGMTRSRLNNVKEMLKNDEYDNSEHIGLNNTNKRLKLIYGEQYGLNIRSKRNFGTSVIISIPSNFS
;
A
#
# COMPACT_ATOMS: atom_id res chain seq x y z
N MET A 1 0.57 6.49 3.00
CA MET A 1 0.36 5.05 3.33
C MET A 1 -0.18 4.87 4.75
N VAL A 2 0.54 5.34 5.79
CA VAL A 2 0.00 5.36 7.16
C VAL A 2 -1.29 6.17 7.23
N GLU A 3 -1.33 7.32 6.56
CA GLU A 3 -2.54 8.13 6.41
C GLU A 3 -3.74 7.34 5.86
N ASN A 4 -3.55 6.60 4.76
CA ASN A 4 -4.60 5.76 4.18
C ASN A 4 -5.12 4.72 5.17
N SER A 5 -4.22 4.12 5.97
CA SER A 5 -4.58 3.18 7.03
C SER A 5 -5.41 3.85 8.13
N ILE A 6 -5.11 5.10 8.50
CA ILE A 6 -5.87 5.86 9.49
C ILE A 6 -7.27 6.22 8.95
N TYR A 7 -7.35 6.91 7.81
CA TYR A 7 -8.60 7.48 7.33
C TYR A 7 -9.57 6.45 6.77
N HIS A 8 -9.08 5.48 5.99
CA HIS A 8 -9.95 4.51 5.32
C HIS A 8 -10.01 3.16 6.04
N GLY A 9 -9.00 2.83 6.83
CA GLY A 9 -8.93 1.55 7.54
C GLY A 9 -9.49 1.64 8.95
N ILE A 10 -8.86 2.48 9.78
CA ILE A 10 -9.03 2.47 11.23
C ILE A 10 -10.18 3.36 11.69
N LYS A 11 -10.27 4.60 11.21
CA LYS A 11 -11.33 5.54 11.59
C LYS A 11 -12.76 4.98 11.42
N PRO A 12 -13.10 4.23 10.35
CA PRO A 12 -14.43 3.63 10.22
C PRO A 12 -14.62 2.33 11.02
N LYS A 13 -13.57 1.74 11.59
CA LYS A 13 -13.66 0.52 12.41
C LYS A 13 -13.96 0.88 13.87
N GLN A 14 -14.92 0.19 14.47
CA GLN A 14 -15.14 0.28 15.92
C GLN A 14 -14.14 -0.59 16.69
N GLY A 15 -13.71 -0.10 17.86
CA GLY A 15 -12.81 -0.80 18.76
C GLY A 15 -11.31 -0.63 18.44
N HIS A 16 -10.48 -1.35 19.19
CA HIS A 16 -9.02 -1.23 19.08
C HIS A 16 -8.52 -1.62 17.68
N SER A 17 -7.65 -0.78 17.15
CA SER A 17 -6.94 -1.02 15.89
C SER A 17 -5.48 -0.60 16.04
N PHE A 18 -4.60 -1.24 15.30
CA PHE A 18 -3.18 -0.87 15.29
C PHE A 18 -2.67 -0.76 13.86
N ILE A 19 -1.61 0.03 13.72
CA ILE A 19 -0.76 0.08 12.53
C ILE A 19 0.60 -0.49 12.94
N ARG A 20 1.13 -1.38 12.12
CA ARG A 20 2.45 -1.96 12.27
C ARG A 20 3.28 -1.64 11.03
N ILE A 21 4.46 -1.08 11.25
CA ILE A 21 5.47 -0.89 10.21
C ILE A 21 6.58 -1.91 10.45
N LYS A 22 6.89 -2.70 9.43
CA LYS A 22 8.00 -3.66 9.44
C LYS A 22 8.94 -3.35 8.30
N ILE A 23 10.21 -3.17 8.63
CA ILE A 23 11.29 -2.97 7.66
C ILE A 23 12.19 -4.20 7.74
N LYS A 24 12.51 -4.80 6.60
CA LYS A 24 13.43 -5.94 6.52
C LYS A 24 14.34 -5.76 5.31
N LEU A 25 15.64 -5.78 5.55
CA LEU A 25 16.65 -5.94 4.50
C LEU A 25 16.83 -7.44 4.23
N THR A 26 16.77 -7.88 2.98
CA THR A 26 17.04 -9.27 2.57
C THR A 26 17.91 -9.24 1.32
N GLY A 27 19.18 -9.62 1.46
CA GLY A 27 20.18 -9.33 0.43
C GLY A 27 20.24 -7.82 0.18
N GLU A 28 20.15 -7.42 -1.08
CA GLU A 28 20.14 -6.02 -1.51
C GLU A 28 18.73 -5.42 -1.61
N MET A 29 17.70 -6.10 -1.10
CA MET A 29 16.31 -5.66 -1.19
C MET A 29 15.80 -5.19 0.17
N LEU A 30 15.46 -3.90 0.25
CA LEU A 30 14.74 -3.31 1.37
C LEU A 30 13.24 -3.51 1.19
N LYS A 31 12.62 -4.25 2.10
CA LYS A 31 11.18 -4.48 2.14
C LYS A 31 10.54 -3.72 3.29
N ILE A 32 9.67 -2.78 2.96
CA ILE A 32 8.88 -2.01 3.92
C ILE A 32 7.44 -2.50 3.84
N THR A 33 6.86 -2.92 4.95
CA THR A 33 5.48 -3.38 5.04
C THR A 33 4.73 -2.53 6.06
N VAL A 34 3.66 -1.88 5.64
CA VAL A 34 2.73 -1.16 6.50
C VAL A 34 1.44 -1.96 6.57
N THR A 35 1.10 -2.45 7.76
CA THR A 35 -0.10 -3.26 8.01
C THR A 35 -1.00 -2.55 9.00
N ASP A 36 -2.28 -2.41 8.66
CA ASP A 36 -3.32 -2.00 9.60
C ASP A 36 -4.33 -3.12 9.82
N THR A 37 -5.01 -3.07 10.98
CA THR A 37 -6.15 -3.94 11.30
C THR A 37 -7.48 -3.24 11.10
N GLY A 38 -7.57 -2.33 10.12
CA GLY A 38 -8.79 -1.60 9.80
C GLY A 38 -9.87 -2.46 9.15
N ILE A 39 -10.85 -1.80 8.51
CA ILE A 39 -11.95 -2.48 7.82
C ILE A 39 -11.51 -3.28 6.58
N GLY A 40 -10.32 -3.03 6.04
CA GLY A 40 -9.85 -3.66 4.81
C GLY A 40 -10.75 -3.42 3.59
N MET A 41 -10.53 -4.19 2.53
CA MET A 41 -11.22 -4.05 1.24
C MET A 41 -11.97 -5.32 0.85
N THR A 42 -13.07 -5.17 0.12
CA THR A 42 -13.66 -6.29 -0.62
C THR A 42 -12.72 -6.75 -1.72
N ARG A 43 -12.90 -7.99 -2.19
CA ARG A 43 -12.12 -8.53 -3.32
C ARG A 43 -12.25 -7.66 -4.58
N SER A 44 -13.47 -7.22 -4.90
CA SER A 44 -13.75 -6.31 -6.01
C SER A 44 -12.99 -4.98 -5.85
N ARG A 45 -13.07 -4.32 -4.68
CA ARG A 45 -12.33 -3.07 -4.45
C ARG A 45 -10.82 -3.27 -4.52
N LEU A 46 -10.29 -4.35 -3.94
CA LEU A 46 -8.87 -4.66 -4.01
C LEU A 46 -8.39 -4.86 -5.46
N ASN A 47 -9.19 -5.52 -6.30
CA ASN A 47 -8.86 -5.71 -7.71
C ASN A 47 -8.84 -4.36 -8.45
N ASN A 48 -9.84 -3.50 -8.23
CA ASN A 48 -9.87 -2.16 -8.84
C ASN A 48 -8.64 -1.33 -8.46
N VAL A 49 -8.25 -1.36 -7.17
CA VAL A 49 -7.04 -0.66 -6.71
C VAL A 49 -5.78 -1.25 -7.37
N LYS A 50 -5.70 -2.56 -7.55
CA LYS A 50 -4.56 -3.20 -8.22
C LYS A 50 -4.46 -2.83 -9.69
N GLU A 51 -5.58 -2.84 -10.42
CA GLU A 51 -5.62 -2.43 -11.83
C GLU A 51 -5.23 -0.96 -11.98
N MET A 52 -5.75 -0.06 -11.13
CA MET A 52 -5.37 1.35 -11.11
C MET A 52 -3.86 1.53 -10.92
N LEU A 53 -3.24 0.81 -9.98
CA LEU A 53 -1.79 0.87 -9.73
C LEU A 53 -0.96 0.29 -10.87
N LYS A 54 -1.54 -0.64 -11.64
CA LYS A 54 -0.87 -1.26 -12.79
C LYS A 54 -0.88 -0.33 -14.00
N ASN A 55 -2.03 0.29 -14.29
CA ASN A 55 -2.23 1.12 -15.47
C ASN A 55 -1.86 2.60 -15.25
N ASP A 56 -1.42 2.97 -14.04
CA ASP A 56 -1.11 4.35 -13.64
C ASP A 56 -2.28 5.33 -13.86
N GLU A 57 -3.50 4.80 -13.94
CA GLU A 57 -4.71 5.55 -14.19
C GLU A 57 -4.97 6.55 -13.06
N TYR A 58 -5.46 7.73 -13.43
CA TYR A 58 -5.86 8.75 -12.48
C TYR A 58 -7.26 8.42 -11.97
N ASP A 59 -7.36 7.91 -10.75
CA ASP A 59 -8.64 7.77 -10.08
C ASP A 59 -8.98 9.11 -9.41
N ASN A 60 -10.16 9.66 -9.73
CA ASN A 60 -10.75 10.82 -9.05
C ASN A 60 -11.23 10.47 -7.62
N SER A 61 -11.12 9.20 -7.19
CA SER A 61 -11.45 8.77 -5.84
C SER A 61 -10.33 9.05 -4.82
N GLU A 62 -10.65 8.93 -3.53
CA GLU A 62 -9.82 9.20 -2.34
C GLU A 62 -8.49 8.39 -2.23
N HIS A 63 -7.97 7.84 -3.33
CA HIS A 63 -6.79 6.95 -3.39
C HIS A 63 -5.55 7.59 -4.02
N ILE A 64 -5.57 8.93 -4.16
CA ILE A 64 -4.46 9.77 -4.62
C ILE A 64 -3.15 9.38 -3.92
N GLY A 65 -3.20 9.08 -2.62
CA GLY A 65 -2.02 8.73 -1.83
C GLY A 65 -1.32 7.42 -2.25
N LEU A 66 -2.07 6.38 -2.66
CA LEU A 66 -1.45 5.10 -3.11
C LEU A 66 -0.87 5.26 -4.52
N ASN A 67 -1.64 5.84 -5.43
CA ASN A 67 -1.23 5.99 -6.83
C ASN A 67 0.01 6.89 -6.96
N ASN A 68 0.02 8.03 -6.26
CA ASN A 68 1.17 8.94 -6.25
C ASN A 68 2.43 8.27 -5.67
N THR A 69 2.28 7.48 -4.60
CA THR A 69 3.40 6.71 -4.04
C THR A 69 3.93 5.68 -5.06
N ASN A 70 3.04 4.96 -5.76
CA ASN A 70 3.42 3.98 -6.78
C ASN A 70 4.16 4.62 -7.95
N LYS A 71 3.64 5.72 -8.48
CA LYS A 71 4.29 6.50 -9.55
C LYS A 71 5.68 6.97 -9.15
N ARG A 72 5.84 7.49 -7.92
CA ARG A 72 7.16 7.91 -7.40
C ARG A 72 8.13 6.74 -7.29
N LEU A 73 7.67 5.57 -6.85
CA LEU A 73 8.51 4.37 -6.80
C LEU A 73 8.98 3.95 -8.19
N LYS A 74 8.10 3.95 -9.18
CA LYS A 74 8.46 3.66 -10.58
C LYS A 74 9.43 4.69 -11.15
N LEU A 75 9.18 5.97 -10.92
CA LEU A 75 10.05 7.06 -11.40
C LEU A 75 11.46 7.02 -10.79
N ILE A 76 11.57 6.68 -9.51
CA ILE A 76 12.86 6.66 -8.82
C ILE A 76 13.59 5.36 -9.10
N TYR A 77 12.93 4.20 -9.01
CA TYR A 77 13.61 2.90 -9.01
C TYR A 77 13.47 2.13 -10.33
N GLY A 78 12.51 2.47 -11.20
CA GLY A 78 12.19 1.79 -12.45
C GLY A 78 10.79 1.17 -12.47
N GLU A 79 10.23 0.96 -13.66
CA GLU A 79 8.86 0.47 -13.90
C GLU A 79 8.54 -0.90 -13.26
N GLN A 80 9.56 -1.70 -12.99
CA GLN A 80 9.41 -2.99 -12.30
C GLN A 80 9.11 -2.85 -10.80
N TYR A 81 9.27 -1.66 -10.23
CA TYR A 81 9.00 -1.37 -8.83
C TYR A 81 7.64 -0.71 -8.62
N GLY A 82 7.09 -0.86 -7.42
CA GLY A 82 5.80 -0.29 -7.08
C GLY A 82 5.25 -0.84 -5.78
N LEU A 83 3.97 -0.56 -5.55
CA LEU A 83 3.24 -1.03 -4.38
C LEU A 83 2.62 -2.39 -4.64
N ASN A 84 2.77 -3.30 -3.68
CA ASN A 84 1.97 -4.51 -3.60
C ASN A 84 0.99 -4.41 -2.44
N ILE A 85 -0.30 -4.64 -2.72
CA ILE A 85 -1.37 -4.53 -1.74
C ILE A 85 -2.03 -5.88 -1.50
N ARG A 86 -2.17 -6.21 -0.22
CA ARG A 86 -2.98 -7.32 0.29
C ARG A 86 -4.03 -6.75 1.22
N SER A 87 -5.27 -7.18 1.10
CA SER A 87 -6.32 -6.73 1.99
C SER A 87 -7.42 -7.76 2.07
N LYS A 88 -8.08 -7.82 3.23
CA LYS A 88 -9.27 -8.64 3.44
C LYS A 88 -10.26 -7.85 4.28
N ARG A 89 -11.50 -7.78 3.79
CA ARG A 89 -12.59 -7.08 4.48
C ARG A 89 -12.71 -7.60 5.92
N ASN A 90 -12.81 -6.67 6.86
CA ASN A 90 -12.86 -6.81 8.31
C ASN A 90 -11.59 -7.35 9.00
N PHE A 91 -10.50 -7.59 8.25
CA PHE A 91 -9.21 -8.00 8.80
C PHE A 91 -8.17 -6.88 8.72
N GLY A 92 -8.21 -6.08 7.65
CA GLY A 92 -7.31 -4.94 7.45
C GLY A 92 -6.57 -4.99 6.12
N THR A 93 -5.54 -4.17 6.01
CA THR A 93 -4.76 -3.97 4.78
C THR A 93 -3.27 -4.05 5.07
N SER A 94 -2.49 -4.58 4.13
CA SER A 94 -1.04 -4.55 4.12
C SER A 94 -0.56 -4.01 2.79
N VAL A 95 0.22 -2.93 2.85
CA VAL A 95 0.89 -2.36 1.69
C VAL A 95 2.39 -2.60 1.82
N ILE A 96 2.98 -3.10 0.75
CA ILE A 96 4.34 -3.62 0.70
C ILE A 96 5.10 -2.85 -0.38
N ILE A 97 6.25 -2.30 0.00
CA ILE A 97 7.25 -1.73 -0.89
C ILE A 97 8.46 -2.66 -0.86
N SER A 98 8.99 -2.99 -2.03
CA SER A 98 10.26 -3.69 -2.18
C SER A 98 11.13 -2.86 -3.12
N ILE A 99 12.24 -2.33 -2.62
CA ILE A 99 13.18 -1.50 -3.39
C ILE A 99 14.62 -1.97 -3.13
N PRO A 100 15.57 -1.69 -4.03
CA PRO A 100 16.98 -1.89 -3.75
C PRO A 100 17.42 -1.08 -2.52
N SER A 101 18.29 -1.66 -1.69
CA SER A 101 18.86 -0.98 -0.52
C SER A 101 19.97 0.01 -0.88
N ASN A 102 20.61 -0.21 -2.04
CA ASN A 102 21.60 0.67 -2.60
C ASN A 102 21.07 1.23 -3.91
N PHE A 103 21.12 2.55 -4.04
CA PHE A 103 20.82 3.27 -5.27
C PHE A 103 22.10 3.98 -5.70
N SER A 104 22.57 3.70 -6.91
CA SER A 104 23.78 4.29 -7.51
C SER A 104 23.40 5.27 -8.61
#